data_AF-A0A1H5GPF0-F1
#
_entry.id   AF-A0A1H5GPF0-F1
#
_cell.length_a   1.000
_cell.length_b   1.000
_cell.length_c   1.000
_cell.angle_alpha   90.00
_cell.angle_beta   90.00
_cell.angle_gamma   90.00
#
_symmetry.space_group_name_H-M   'P 1'
#
loop_
_entity.id
_entity.type
_entity.pdbx_description
1 polymer ?
#
loop_
_entity_poly.entity_id
_entity_poly.type
_entity_poly.pdbx_seq_one_letter_code
_entity_poly.pdbx_strand_id
1 'polypeptide(L)' 'MLHRDTEYVLTWNAADHAWEARPIRREGRRIVPLAPDGTTGRLPAVFPDAAGD' A
#
# COMPACT_ATOMS: atom_id res chain seq x y z
N MET A 1 14.87 8.69 -16.28
CA MET A 1 13.40 8.75 -16.08
C MET A 1 13.05 7.75 -14.99
N LEU A 2 12.44 8.20 -13.89
CA LEU A 2 12.11 7.36 -12.74
C LEU A 2 10.87 6.54 -13.09
N HIS A 3 11.03 5.25 -13.44
CA HIS A 3 9.91 4.33 -13.65
C HIS A 3 9.22 4.09 -12.29
N ARG A 4 8.22 4.90 -11.95
CA ARG A 4 7.35 4.68 -10.79
C ARG A 4 6.20 3.74 -11.20
N ASP A 5 6.53 2.48 -11.50
CA ASP A 5 5.51 1.44 -11.77
C ASP A 5 5.07 0.71 -10.49
N THR A 6 5.34 1.29 -9.32
CA THR A 6 4.85 0.76 -8.04
C THR A 6 3.52 1.41 -7.72
N GLU A 7 2.45 0.64 -7.89
CA GLU A 7 1.10 1.00 -7.46
C GLU A 7 0.85 0.47 -6.04
N TYR A 8 -0.20 0.94 -5.37
CA TYR A 8 -0.56 0.48 -4.03
C TYR A 8 -2.05 0.17 -3.93
N VAL A 9 -2.39 -0.90 -3.21
CA VAL A 9 -3.75 -1.15 -2.74
C VAL A 9 -3.86 -0.61 -1.32
N LEU A 10 -4.89 0.19 -1.07
CA LEU A 10 -5.24 0.70 0.25
C LEU A 10 -6.39 -0.12 0.81
N THR A 11 -6.19 -0.69 2.01
CA THR A 11 -7.22 -1.41 2.75
C THR A 11 -7.44 -0.74 4.09
N TRP A 12 -8.69 -0.50 4.47
CA TRP A 12 -9.00 0.02 5.79
C TRP A 12 -8.89 -1.08 6.84
N ASN A 13 -7.96 -0.94 7.79
CA ASN A 13 -7.89 -1.78 8.98
C ASN A 13 -8.69 -1.11 10.10
N ALA A 14 -9.84 -1.70 10.43
CA ALA A 14 -10.73 -1.20 11.47
C ALA A 14 -10.21 -1.42 12.90
N ALA A 15 -9.33 -2.39 13.13
CA ALA A 15 -8.76 -2.64 14.46
C ALA A 15 -7.76 -1.55 14.85
N ASP A 16 -6.93 -1.13 13.90
CA ASP A 16 -5.91 -0.10 14.10
C ASP A 16 -6.39 1.30 13.69
N HIS A 17 -7.61 1.42 13.17
CA HIS A 17 -8.20 2.65 12.60
C HIS A 17 -7.23 3.35 11.62
N ALA A 18 -6.62 2.58 10.74
CA ALA A 18 -5.61 3.05 9.82
C ALA A 18 -5.77 2.43 8.44
N TRP A 19 -5.28 3.13 7.41
CA TRP A 19 -5.14 2.53 6.09
C TRP A 19 -3.85 1.72 6.02
N GLU A 20 -3.92 0.51 5.50
CA GLU A 20 -2.76 -0.32 5.19
C GLU A 20 -2.45 -0.22 3.70
N ALA A 21 -1.24 0.22 3.36
CA ALA A 21 -0.77 0.26 1.98
C ALA A 21 0.02 -0.99 1.63
N ARG A 22 -0.39 -1.67 0.57
CA ARG A 22 0.29 -2.85 0.04
C ARG A 22 0.82 -2.56 -1.36
N PRO A 23 2.14 -2.63 -1.59
CA PRO A 23 2.69 -2.39 -2.91
C PRO A 23 2.27 -3.49 -3.88
N ILE A 24 1.95 -3.08 -5.10
CA ILE A 24 1.58 -3.96 -6.20
C ILE A 24 2.31 -3.50 -7.47
N ARG A 25 2.46 -4.44 -8.39
CA ARG A 25 2.82 -4.16 -9.77
C ARG A 25 1.64 -4.52 -10.66
N ARG A 26 1.35 -3.65 -11.62
CA ARG A 26 0.32 -3.90 -12.62
C ARG A 26 0.96 -4.36 -13.92
N GLU A 27 0.68 -5.59 -14.28
CA GLU A 27 1.14 -6.20 -15.53
C GLU A 27 -0.06 -6.26 -16.49
N GLY A 28 -0.27 -5.17 -17.22
CA GLY A 28 -1.44 -4.99 -18.07
C GLY A 28 -2.73 -4.93 -17.26
N ARG A 29 -3.52 -6.01 -17.26
CA ARG A 29 -4.75 -6.14 -16.45
C ARG A 29 -4.58 -6.99 -15.20
N ARG A 30 -3.41 -7.60 -15.02
CA ARG A 30 -3.07 -8.43 -13.86
C ARG A 30 -2.49 -7.56 -12.75
N ILE A 31 -2.94 -7.79 -11.52
CA ILE A 31 -2.34 -7.21 -10.31
C ILE A 31 -1.43 -8.27 -9.70
N VAL A 32 -0.17 -7.93 -9.49
CA VAL A 32 0.85 -8.79 -8.88
C VAL A 32 1.26 -8.15 -7.55
N PRO A 33 0.98 -8.77 -6.40
CA PRO A 33 1.49 -8.31 -5.13
C PRO A 33 3.01 -8.26 -5.15
N LEU A 34 3.58 -7.12 -4.77
CA LEU A 34 4.99 -7.03 -4.45
C LEU A 34 5.10 -7.51 -3.00
N ALA A 35 5.51 -8.75 -2.80
CA ALA A 35 5.66 -9.28 -1.44
C ALA A 35 6.61 -8.36 -0.65
N PRO A 36 6.32 -8.03 0.62
CA PRO A 36 7.32 -7.39 1.46
C PRO A 36 8.48 -8.38 1.58
N ASP A 37 9.69 -7.93 1.23
CA ASP A 37 10.89 -8.75 1.18
C ASP A 37 11.13 -9.44 2.53
N GLY A 38 10.67 -10.69 2.69
CA GLY A 38 11.01 -11.62 3.78
C GLY A 38 10.81 -11.15 5.22
N THR A 39 10.33 -9.93 5.43
CA THR A 39 10.09 -9.36 6.75
C THR A 39 8.62 -9.53 7.03
N THR A 40 8.33 -10.40 7.98
CA THR A 40 7.10 -10.41 8.77
C THR A 40 7.00 -9.08 9.52
N GLY A 41 6.85 -7.98 8.79
CA GLY A 41 7.08 -6.62 9.26
C GLY A 41 5.94 -5.78 8.76
N ARG A 42 4.95 -5.60 9.64
CA ARG A 42 3.93 -4.54 9.66
C ARG A 42 3.90 -3.64 8.43
N LEU A 43 2.83 -3.76 7.64
CA LEU A 43 2.56 -2.86 6.52
C LEU A 43 2.61 -1.40 7.00
N PRO A 44 3.13 -0.46 6.18
CA PRO A 44 3.10 0.94 6.55
C PRO A 44 1.64 1.39 6.72
N ALA A 45 1.31 1.80 7.95
CA ALA A 45 0.08 2.51 8.22
C ALA A 45 0.16 3.88 7.52
N VAL A 46 -0.80 4.11 6.62
CA VAL A 46 -1.02 5.41 5.99
C VAL A 46 -2.12 6.10 6.78
N PHE A 47 -1.78 7.25 7.32
CA PHE A 47 -2.75 8.18 7.88
C PHE A 47 -3.05 9.20 6.78
N PRO A 48 -4.27 9.25 6.21
CA PRO A 48 -4.64 10.37 5.39
C PRO A 48 -4.48 11.60 6.29
N ASP A 49 -3.70 12.57 5.81
CA ASP A 49 -3.59 13.87 6.48
C ASP A 49 -5.03 14.32 6.74
N ALA A 50 -5.37 14.52 8.01
CA ALA A 50 -6.69 14.99 8.37
C ALA A 50 -6.83 16.32 7.65
N ALA A 51 -7.57 16.32 6.53
CA ALA A 51 -7.87 17.54 5.81
C ALA A 51 -8.47 18.46 6.85
N GLY A 52 -7.66 19.45 7.27
CA GLY A 52 -8.00 20.37 8.33
C GLY A 52 -9.34 20.99 8.00
N ASP A 53 -10.27 20.85 8.95
CA ASP A 53 -11.51 21.60 8.98
C ASP A 53 -11.21 23.11 9.12
#